data_AF-A0A7L9CBB4-F1
#
_entry.id   AF-A0A7L9CBB4-F1
#
_cell.length_a   1.000
_cell.length_b   1.000
_cell.length_c   1.000
_cell.angle_alpha   90.00
_cell.angle_beta   90.00
_cell.angle_gamma   90.00
#
_symmetry.space_group_name_H-M   'P 1'
#
loop_
_entity.id
_entity.type
_entity.pdbx_description
1 polymer ?
#
loop_
_entity_poly.entity_id
_entity_poly.type
_entity_poly.pdbx_seq_one_letter_code
_entity_poly.pdbx_strand_id
1 'polypeptide(L)'
;MSKVKCPGSIRNATPTPIDRKCHNCGVMVEMWSDEEKTDCHKCGTTIFKDKVPTCVEWCKSAEECMGDILDVKKIQAEAKKRAAADGNPKFFENVTEMIKKKKEESV
;
A
#
# COMPACT_ATOMS: atom_id res chain seq x y z
N MET A 1 -10.65 25.27 3.12
CA MET A 1 -10.95 23.84 2.96
C MET A 1 -9.65 23.04 3.08
N SER A 2 -9.52 22.20 4.10
CA SER A 2 -8.35 21.31 4.21
C SER A 2 -8.38 20.32 3.06
N LYS A 3 -7.45 20.46 2.11
CA LYS A 3 -7.25 19.55 0.98
C LYS A 3 -7.09 18.13 1.56
N VAL A 4 -8.10 17.28 1.41
CA VAL A 4 -7.99 15.87 1.78
C VAL A 4 -6.89 15.29 0.90
N LYS A 5 -5.69 15.13 1.48
CA LYS A 5 -4.55 14.53 0.79
C LYS A 5 -4.79 13.03 0.72
N CYS A 6 -4.40 12.41 -0.39
CA CYS A 6 -4.52 10.97 -0.55
C CYS A 6 -3.81 10.27 0.63
N PRO A 7 -4.52 9.49 1.46
CA PRO A 7 -3.90 8.82 2.60
C PRO A 7 -2.78 7.86 2.18
N GLY A 8 -2.84 7.32 0.95
CA GLY A 8 -1.76 6.54 0.35
C GLY A 8 -0.53 7.37 -0.06
N SER A 9 -0.68 8.66 -0.34
CA SER A 9 0.44 9.53 -0.78
C SER A 9 1.21 10.16 0.37
N ILE A 10 0.76 10.02 1.63
CA ILE A 10 1.44 10.58 2.80
C ILE A 10 2.86 10.00 2.95
N ARG A 11 3.04 8.71 2.64
CA ARG A 11 4.36 8.05 2.71
C ARG A 11 5.32 8.47 1.59
N ASN A 12 4.79 9.02 0.50
CA ASN A 12 5.58 9.54 -0.62
C ASN A 12 5.72 11.07 -0.57
N ALA A 13 5.33 11.71 0.54
CA ALA A 13 5.51 13.14 0.70
C ALA A 13 7.00 13.55 0.75
N THR A 14 7.88 12.61 1.09
CA THR A 14 9.33 12.77 1.06
C THR A 14 9.91 11.63 0.20
N PRO A 15 10.19 11.88 -1.09
CA PRO A 15 10.70 10.85 -1.97
C PRO A 15 12.11 10.44 -1.51
N THR A 16 12.33 9.13 -1.39
CA THR A 16 13.61 8.54 -0.99
C THR A 16 14.14 7.72 -2.17
N PRO A 17 15.44 7.82 -2.49
CA PRO A 17 16.03 7.00 -3.53
C PRO A 17 16.05 5.53 -3.10
N ILE A 18 15.69 4.65 -4.02
CA ILE A 18 15.69 3.19 -3.85
C ILE A 18 16.56 2.60 -4.95
N ASP A 19 17.58 1.84 -4.57
CA ASP A 19 18.41 1.13 -5.53
C ASP A 19 17.71 -0.13 -6.06
N ARG A 20 17.62 -0.25 -7.39
CA ARG A 20 17.01 -1.40 -8.07
C ARG A 20 17.96 -1.98 -9.09
N LYS A 21 18.11 -3.30 -9.06
CA LYS A 21 18.90 -4.02 -10.06
C LYS A 21 18.08 -4.24 -11.32
N CYS A 22 18.62 -3.85 -12.47
CA CYS A 22 18.01 -4.12 -13.77
C CYS A 22 17.98 -5.63 -14.06
N HIS A 23 16.80 -6.16 -14.34
CA HIS A 23 16.61 -7.58 -14.70
C HIS A 23 17.28 -7.97 -16.03
N ASN A 24 17.50 -7.00 -16.93
CA ASN A 24 18.07 -7.26 -18.26
C ASN A 24 19.61 -7.18 -18.25
N CYS A 25 20.18 -6.09 -17.74
CA CYS A 25 21.62 -5.84 -17.83
C CYS A 25 22.36 -5.89 -16.48
N GLY A 26 21.65 -6.09 -15.36
CA GLY A 26 22.22 -6.24 -14.03
C GLY A 26 22.78 -4.96 -13.39
N VAL A 27 22.66 -3.80 -14.04
CA VAL A 27 23.12 -2.51 -13.48
C VAL A 27 22.19 -2.05 -12.36
N MET A 28 22.76 -1.33 -11.38
CA MET A 28 22.00 -0.64 -10.36
C MET A 28 21.40 0.64 -10.96
N VAL A 29 20.10 0.81 -10.81
CA VAL A 29 19.33 1.95 -11.26
C VAL A 29 18.66 2.56 -10.04
N GLU A 30 18.79 3.86 -9.88
CA GLU A 30 18.08 4.59 -8.83
C GLU A 30 16.62 4.78 -9.25
N MET A 31 15.70 4.41 -8.37
CA MET A 31 14.26 4.61 -8.54
C MET A 31 13.73 5.37 -7.34
N TRP A 32 12.93 6.41 -7.56
CA TRP A 32 12.37 7.16 -6.43
C TRP A 32 11.18 6.42 -5.81
N SER A 33 10.93 6.66 -4.53
CA SER A 33 9.81 6.04 -3.83
C SER A 33 8.43 6.53 -4.33
N ASP A 34 8.36 7.66 -5.03
CA ASP A 34 7.16 8.13 -5.72
C ASP A 34 6.99 7.61 -7.15
N GLU A 35 8.04 7.09 -7.76
CA GLU A 35 7.97 6.49 -9.09
C GLU A 35 7.43 5.04 -9.04
N GLU A 36 6.58 4.71 -10.00
CA GLU A 36 6.09 3.34 -10.25
C GLU A 36 6.98 2.57 -11.24
N LYS A 37 7.69 3.31 -12.10
CA LYS A 37 8.60 2.78 -13.11
C LYS A 37 9.81 3.71 -13.28
N THR A 38 10.95 3.14 -13.60
CA THR A 38 12.15 3.87 -14.02
C THR A 38 12.78 3.19 -15.24
N ASP A 39 13.43 3.94 -16.11
CA ASP A 39 14.11 3.39 -17.28
C ASP A 39 15.58 3.17 -17.00
N CYS A 40 16.09 1.99 -17.36
CA CYS A 40 17.49 1.67 -17.13
C CYS A 40 18.41 2.54 -18.02
N HIS A 41 19.28 3.34 -17.40
CA HIS A 41 20.25 4.19 -18.11
C HIS A 41 21.22 3.44 -19.03
N LYS A 42 21.40 2.13 -18.86
CA LYS A 42 22.33 1.32 -19.66
C LYS A 42 21.68 0.61 -20.85
N CYS A 43 20.47 0.09 -20.67
CA CYS A 43 19.82 -0.77 -21.67
C CYS A 43 18.43 -0.31 -22.12
N GLY A 44 17.90 0.77 -21.52
CA GLY A 44 16.59 1.32 -21.86
C GLY A 44 15.40 0.44 -21.45
N THR A 45 15.63 -0.65 -20.72
CA THR A 45 14.55 -1.49 -20.21
C THR A 45 13.82 -0.78 -19.07
N THR A 46 12.49 -0.69 -19.16
CA THR A 46 11.63 -0.18 -18.09
C THR A 46 11.58 -1.17 -16.94
N ILE A 47 11.96 -0.69 -15.76
CA ILE A 47 11.95 -1.44 -14.49
C ILE A 47 10.74 -0.96 -13.70
N PHE A 48 9.85 -1.88 -13.37
CA PHE A 48 8.70 -1.61 -12.51
C PHE A 48 9.06 -1.84 -11.03
N LYS A 49 8.33 -1.15 -10.17
CA LYS A 49 8.34 -1.41 -8.73
C LYS A 49 7.67 -2.75 -8.43
N ASP A 50 8.29 -3.58 -7.59
CA ASP A 50 7.79 -4.95 -7.32
C ASP A 50 6.44 -4.99 -6.60
N LYS A 51 6.07 -3.92 -5.90
CA LYS A 51 4.89 -3.93 -5.03
C LYS A 51 3.81 -3.03 -5.56
N VAL A 52 2.66 -3.65 -5.79
CA VAL A 52 1.36 -2.99 -5.85
C VAL A 52 1.19 -2.13 -4.60
N PRO A 53 0.81 -0.85 -4.73
CA PRO A 53 0.62 0.00 -3.57
C PRO A 53 -0.57 -0.50 -2.75
N THR A 54 -0.38 -0.60 -1.43
CA THR A 54 -1.38 -1.16 -0.51
C THR A 54 -2.67 -0.34 -0.46
N CYS A 55 -2.65 0.91 -0.94
CA CYS A 55 -3.85 1.73 -1.05
C CYS A 55 -4.89 1.13 -2.03
N VAL A 56 -4.48 0.31 -3.00
CA VAL A 56 -5.40 -0.36 -3.93
C VAL A 56 -6.38 -1.27 -3.20
N GLU A 57 -5.93 -1.91 -2.12
CA GLU A 57 -6.70 -2.93 -1.39
C GLU A 57 -7.92 -2.35 -0.66
N TRP A 58 -7.89 -1.07 -0.27
CA TRP A 58 -8.93 -0.45 0.57
C TRP A 58 -9.47 0.89 0.06
N CYS A 59 -8.77 1.56 -0.87
CA CYS A 59 -9.19 2.87 -1.37
C CYS A 59 -10.35 2.74 -2.36
N LYS A 60 -11.45 3.46 -2.10
CA LYS A 60 -12.62 3.50 -2.98
C LYS A 60 -12.31 4.11 -4.36
N SER A 61 -11.40 5.07 -4.41
CA SER A 61 -10.97 5.74 -5.64
C SER A 61 -9.83 5.02 -6.36
N ALA A 62 -9.41 3.82 -5.90
CA ALA A 62 -8.30 3.10 -6.51
C ALA A 62 -8.53 2.74 -7.98
N GLU A 63 -9.78 2.45 -8.37
CA GLU A 63 -10.14 2.13 -9.76
C GLU A 63 -9.91 3.31 -10.69
N GLU A 64 -10.25 4.54 -10.26
CA GLU A 64 -10.01 5.76 -11.03
C GLU A 64 -8.53 6.14 -11.11
N CYS A 65 -7.73 5.78 -10.11
CA CYS A 65 -6.31 6.12 -10.06
C CYS A 65 -5.39 5.11 -10.78
N MET A 66 -5.71 3.81 -10.70
CA MET A 66 -4.80 2.72 -11.12
C MET A 66 -5.50 1.64 -11.95
N GLY A 67 -6.76 1.82 -12.33
CA GLY A 67 -7.52 0.84 -13.12
C GLY A 67 -6.90 0.54 -14.49
N ASP A 68 -6.16 1.47 -15.07
CA ASP A 68 -5.46 1.29 -16.36
C ASP A 68 -4.19 0.44 -16.25
N ILE A 69 -3.62 0.32 -15.04
CA ILE A 69 -2.33 -0.33 -14.79
C ILE A 69 -2.54 -1.67 -14.07
N LEU A 70 -3.55 -1.77 -13.21
CA LEU A 70 -3.78 -2.90 -12.32
C LEU A 70 -5.25 -3.34 -12.31
N ASP A 71 -5.48 -4.64 -12.15
CA ASP A 71 -6.81 -5.23 -11.92
C ASP A 71 -7.30 -4.94 -10.48
N VAL A 72 -7.65 -3.68 -10.19
CA VAL A 72 -8.08 -3.21 -8.85
C VAL A 72 -9.19 -4.07 -8.26
N LYS A 73 -10.15 -4.51 -9.07
CA LYS A 73 -11.27 -5.36 -8.63
C LYS A 73 -10.82 -6.73 -8.10
N LYS A 74 -9.83 -7.36 -8.74
CA LYS A 74 -9.28 -8.65 -8.28
C LYS A 74 -8.52 -8.46 -6.97
N ILE A 75 -7.68 -7.44 -6.91
CA ILE A 75 -6.87 -7.10 -5.72
C ILE A 75 -7.77 -6.83 -4.51
N GLN A 76 -8.83 -6.04 -4.68
CA GLN A 76 -9.78 -5.78 -3.60
C GLN A 76 -10.60 -7.01 -3.19
N ALA A 77 -10.95 -7.88 -4.14
CA ALA A 77 -11.65 -9.13 -3.83
C ALA A 77 -10.77 -10.09 -3.02
N GLU A 78 -9.49 -10.20 -3.37
CA GLU A 78 -8.52 -11.00 -2.62
C GLU A 78 -8.24 -10.40 -1.24
N ALA A 79 -8.08 -9.08 -1.14
CA ALA A 79 -7.95 -8.38 0.13
C ALA A 79 -9.15 -8.62 1.06
N LYS A 80 -10.38 -8.63 0.52
CA LYS A 80 -11.59 -8.98 1.29
C LYS A 80 -11.60 -10.42 1.76
N LYS A 81 -11.17 -11.38 0.92
CA LYS A 81 -11.06 -12.79 1.31
C LYS A 81 -10.03 -12.99 2.42
N ARG A 82 -8.88 -12.32 2.31
CA ARG A 82 -7.85 -12.32 3.36
C ARG A 82 -8.34 -11.67 4.65
N ALA A 83 -9.04 -10.53 4.56
CA ALA A 83 -9.63 -9.88 5.73
C ALA A 83 -10.69 -10.76 6.43
N ALA A 84 -11.45 -11.55 5.68
CA ALA A 84 -12.38 -12.52 6.25
C ALA A 84 -11.68 -13.71 6.92
N ALA A 85 -10.46 -14.07 6.47
CA ALA A 85 -9.67 -15.16 7.06
C ALA A 85 -8.89 -14.71 8.32
N ASP A 86 -8.36 -13.48 8.33
CA ASP A 86 -7.59 -12.91 9.45
C ASP A 86 -8.47 -12.23 10.52
N GLY A 87 -9.73 -11.93 10.19
CA GLY A 87 -10.64 -11.23 11.08
C GLY A 87 -11.02 -12.10 12.27
N ASN A 88 -10.40 -11.89 13.45
CA ASN A 88 -10.90 -12.43 14.70
C ASN A 88 -12.27 -11.77 14.98
N PRO A 89 -13.40 -12.51 14.84
CA PRO A 89 -14.73 -11.93 14.91
C PRO A 89 -15.06 -11.35 16.29
N LYS A 90 -14.29 -11.73 17.33
CA LYS A 90 -14.45 -11.26 18.71
C LYS A 90 -13.51 -10.13 19.09
N PHE A 91 -12.72 -9.57 18.15
CA PHE A 91 -11.76 -8.51 18.46
C PHE A 91 -12.43 -7.30 19.13
N PHE A 92 -13.55 -6.83 18.59
CA PHE A 92 -14.29 -5.69 19.16
C PHE A 92 -14.86 -5.99 20.55
N GLU A 93 -15.38 -7.21 20.77
CA GLU A 93 -15.88 -7.64 22.08
C GLU A 93 -14.74 -7.69 23.11
N ASN A 94 -13.62 -8.32 22.77
CA ASN A 94 -12.45 -8.43 23.64
C ASN A 94 -11.88 -7.05 24.00
N VAL A 95 -11.77 -6.14 23.03
CA VAL A 95 -11.32 -4.75 23.28
C VAL A 95 -12.30 -4.01 24.20
N THR A 96 -13.61 -4.23 24.01
CA THR A 96 -14.64 -3.62 24.86
C THR A 96 -14.57 -4.12 26.29
N GLU A 97 -14.34 -5.42 26.50
CA GLU A 97 -14.14 -5.99 27.84
C GLU A 97 -12.86 -5.48 28.50
N MET A 98 -11.76 -5.34 27.75
CA MET A 98 -10.51 -4.76 28.26
C MET A 98 -10.68 -3.30 28.69
N ILE A 99 -11.45 -2.50 27.95
CA ILE A 99 -11.74 -1.10 28.31
C ILE A 99 -12.59 -1.04 29.58
N LYS A 100 -13.58 -1.92 29.74
CA LYS A 100 -14.41 -2.01 30.95
C LYS A 100 -13.55 -2.37 32.17
N LYS A 101 -12.72 -3.41 32.07
CA LYS A 101 -11.79 -3.83 33.14
C LYS A 101 -10.86 -2.71 33.59
N LYS A 102 -10.21 -2.02 32.65
CA LYS A 102 -9.34 -0.87 32.98
C LYS A 102 -10.10 0.28 33.66
N LYS A 103 -11.37 0.47 33.34
CA LYS A 103 -12.21 1.51 33.93
C LYS A 103 -12.63 1.16 35.36
N GLU A 104 -12.76 -0.14 35.67
CA GLU A 104 -13.03 -0.65 37.01
C GLU A 104 -11.75 -0.66 37.90
N GLU A 105 -10.57 -0.89 37.32
CA GLU A 105 -9.27 -0.84 38.03
C GLU A 105 -8.76 0.58 38.34
N SER A 106 -9.40 1.62 37.79
CA SER A 106 -9.02 3.02 37.98
C SER A 106 -9.88 3.76 39.03
N VAL A 107 -10.66 3.01 39.83
CA VAL A 107 -11.46 3.49 40.97
C VAL A 107 -10.86 3.00 42.28
#